data_AF-R7P8K6-F1
#
_entry.id   AF-R7P8K6-F1
#
_cell.length_a   1.000
_cell.length_b   1.000
_cell.length_c   1.000
_cell.angle_alpha   90.00
_cell.angle_beta   90.00
_cell.angle_gamma   90.00
#
_symmetry.space_group_name_H-M   'P 1'
#
loop_
_entity.id
_entity.type
_entity.pdbx_description
1 polymer ?
#
loop_
_entity_poly.entity_id
_entity_poly.type
_entity_poly.pdbx_seq_one_letter_code
_entity_poly.pdbx_strand_id
1 'polypeptide(L)'
;MKELLVINKDNNRYILMDKESNKYDLTIHIEDEKYQIDTGDILTINMDMIDTRVLTFGNINSKYGRDINETNYSEVVTFNKNGNKTYLKRIYG
;
A
#
# COMPACT_ATOMS: atom_id res chain seq x y z
N MET A 1 -8.69 -2.51 8.06
CA MET A 1 -7.99 -2.89 6.81
C MET A 1 -9.02 -3.12 5.71
N LYS A 2 -8.78 -2.60 4.50
CA LYS A 2 -9.65 -2.74 3.33
C LYS A 2 -8.83 -3.25 2.14
N GLU A 3 -9.43 -4.13 1.34
CA GLU A 3 -8.86 -4.63 0.10
C GLU A 3 -9.26 -3.73 -1.07
N LEU A 4 -8.28 -3.33 -1.86
CA LEU A 4 -8.43 -2.44 -2.99
C LEU A 4 -7.73 -3.02 -4.22
N LEU A 5 -8.45 -3.14 -5.32
CA LEU A 5 -7.91 -3.56 -6.61
C LEU A 5 -7.22 -2.38 -7.29
N VAL A 6 -6.01 -2.58 -7.77
CA VAL A 6 -5.32 -1.62 -8.64
C VAL A 6 -5.94 -1.69 -10.03
N ILE A 7 -6.74 -0.69 -10.38
CA ILE A 7 -7.44 -0.64 -11.69
C ILE A 7 -6.73 0.26 -12.71
N ASN A 8 -5.85 1.16 -12.25
CA ASN A 8 -4.99 1.95 -13.13
C ASN A 8 -3.71 2.36 -12.39
N LYS A 9 -2.61 2.47 -13.12
CA LYS A 9 -1.31 2.95 -12.66
C LYS A 9 -0.69 3.86 -13.70
N ASP A 10 -0.25 5.04 -13.25
CA ASP A 10 0.58 5.98 -14.01
C ASP A 10 1.74 6.43 -13.10
N ASN A 11 2.93 5.90 -13.34
CA ASN A 11 4.09 6.08 -12.47
C ASN A 11 3.78 5.71 -11.00
N ASN A 12 3.81 6.70 -10.10
CA ASN A 12 3.49 6.54 -8.68
C ASN A 12 2.02 6.85 -8.37
N ARG A 13 1.20 7.23 -9.35
CA ARG A 13 -0.24 7.46 -9.16
C ARG A 13 -1.02 6.18 -9.44
N TYR A 14 -1.87 5.79 -8.51
CA TYR A 14 -2.66 4.57 -8.55
C TYR A 14 -4.13 4.92 -8.37
N ILE A 15 -4.96 4.39 -9.26
CA ILE A 15 -6.40 4.35 -9.07
C ILE A 15 -6.76 2.97 -8.52
N LEU A 16 -7.29 2.98 -7.31
CA LEU A 16 -7.65 1.83 -6.52
C LEU A 16 -9.16 1.73 -6.42
N MET A 17 -9.72 0.53 -6.38
CA MET A 17 -11.17 0.31 -6.30
C MET A 17 -11.51 -0.72 -5.24
N ASP A 18 -12.48 -0.42 -4.38
CA ASP A 18 -13.01 -1.40 -3.44
C ASP A 18 -14.11 -2.28 -4.04
N LYS A 19 -14.62 -3.23 -3.25
CA LYS A 19 -15.71 -4.13 -3.64
C LYS A 19 -17.05 -3.42 -3.89
N GLU A 20 -17.21 -2.21 -3.38
CA GLU A 20 -18.40 -1.37 -3.55
C GLU A 20 -18.25 -0.44 -4.78
N SER A 21 -17.16 -0.56 -5.53
CA SER A 21 -16.81 0.28 -6.68
C SER A 21 -16.46 1.73 -6.34
N ASN A 22 -16.19 2.06 -5.07
CA ASN A 22 -15.61 3.36 -4.73
C ASN A 22 -14.17 3.40 -5.21
N LYS A 23 -13.78 4.54 -5.79
CA LYS A 23 -12.44 4.76 -6.35
C LYS A 23 -11.63 5.68 -5.47
N TYR A 24 -10.35 5.35 -5.33
CA TYR A 24 -9.38 6.11 -4.56
C TYR A 24 -8.20 6.45 -5.47
N ASP A 25 -7.78 7.71 -5.46
CA ASP A 25 -6.65 8.22 -6.24
C ASP A 25 -5.49 8.51 -5.28
N LEU A 26 -4.51 7.62 -5.26
CA LEU A 26 -3.39 7.67 -4.31
C LEU A 26 -2.06 7.78 -5.05
N THR A 27 -1.16 8.59 -4.51
CA THR A 27 0.25 8.56 -4.90
C THR A 27 0.98 7.61 -3.94
N ILE A 28 1.54 6.52 -4.46
CA ILE A 28 2.25 5.51 -3.68
C ILE A 28 3.69 5.39 -4.18
N HIS A 29 4.63 5.61 -3.28
CA HIS A 29 6.06 5.40 -3.47
C HIS A 29 6.51 4.13 -2.78
N ILE A 30 7.30 3.31 -3.47
CA ILE A 30 7.91 2.10 -2.91
C ILE A 30 9.43 2.29 -2.94
N GLU A 31 10.05 2.39 -1.76
CA GLU A 31 11.51 2.60 -1.65
C GLU A 31 12.32 1.35 -2.03
N ASP A 32 11.72 0.17 -1.87
CA ASP A 32 12.40 -1.09 -2.18
C ASP A 32 12.12 -1.46 -3.64
N GLU A 33 13.10 -1.19 -4.52
CA GLU A 33 13.03 -1.39 -5.97
C GLU A 33 12.64 -2.81 -6.40
N LYS A 34 12.72 -3.80 -5.49
CA LYS A 34 12.29 -5.17 -5.75
C LYS A 34 10.77 -5.32 -5.82
N TYR A 35 10.04 -4.32 -5.32
CA TYR A 35 8.59 -4.36 -5.25
C TYR A 35 7.97 -3.38 -6.24
N GLN A 36 7.22 -3.95 -7.17
CA GLN A 36 6.44 -3.21 -8.13
C GLN A 36 4.97 -3.61 -7.98
N ILE A 37 4.13 -2.59 -7.85
CA ILE A 37 2.67 -2.72 -7.85
C ILE A 37 2.20 -2.56 -9.29
N ASP A 38 1.39 -3.47 -9.81
CA ASP A 38 0.85 -3.39 -11.15
C ASP A 38 -0.68 -3.45 -11.16
N THR A 39 -1.29 -3.09 -12.29
CA THR A 39 -2.73 -3.22 -12.48
C THR A 39 -3.15 -4.70 -12.35
N GLY A 40 -4.21 -4.94 -11.59
CA GLY A 40 -4.68 -6.28 -11.23
C GLY A 40 -4.25 -6.74 -9.83
N ASP A 41 -3.25 -6.09 -9.23
CA ASP A 41 -2.83 -6.40 -7.86
C ASP A 41 -3.87 -5.95 -6.83
N ILE A 42 -3.89 -6.63 -5.68
CA ILE A 42 -4.74 -6.26 -4.55
C ILE A 42 -3.88 -5.63 -3.45
N LEU A 43 -4.20 -4.39 -3.09
CA LEU A 43 -3.65 -3.68 -1.95
C LEU A 43 -4.58 -3.83 -0.74
N THR A 44 -4.07 -4.37 0.36
CA THR A 44 -4.74 -4.30 1.67
C THR A 44 -4.11 -3.18 2.50
N ILE A 45 -4.90 -2.15 2.82
CA ILE A 45 -4.43 -0.94 3.54
C ILE A 45 -5.45 -0.50 4.60
N ASN A 46 -5.02 0.25 5.62
CA ASN A 46 -5.95 0.89 6.54
C ASN A 46 -6.62 2.12 5.90
N MET A 47 -7.93 2.28 6.07
CA MET A 47 -8.69 3.40 5.48
C MET A 47 -8.22 4.75 5.98
N ASP A 48 -7.81 4.84 7.25
CA ASP A 48 -7.30 6.08 7.84
C ASP A 48 -6.04 6.61 7.12
N MET A 49 -5.35 5.76 6.34
CA MET A 49 -4.19 6.17 5.53
C MET A 49 -4.57 6.73 4.16
N ILE A 50 -5.76 6.40 3.65
CA ILE A 50 -6.20 6.81 2.32
C ILE A 50 -6.45 8.32 2.26
N ASP A 51 -6.80 8.94 3.38
CA ASP A 51 -6.96 10.39 3.48
C ASP A 51 -5.63 11.13 3.21
N THR A 52 -4.49 10.46 3.38
CA THR A 52 -3.18 11.01 2.97
C THR A 52 -2.92 10.72 1.49
N ARG A 53 -2.86 11.78 0.67
CA ARG A 53 -2.70 11.71 -0.79
C ARG A 53 -1.38 11.09 -1.26
N VAL A 54 -0.35 11.12 -0.42
CA VAL A 54 0.99 10.59 -0.74
C VAL A 54 1.41 9.63 0.36
N LEU A 55 1.69 8.39 -0.03
CA LEU A 55 2.07 7.30 0.83
C LEU A 55 3.41 6.75 0.37
N THR A 56 4.30 6.50 1.30
CA THR A 56 5.59 5.84 1.01
C THR A 56 5.65 4.56 1.82
N PHE A 57 5.94 3.45 1.15
CA PHE A 57 6.11 2.14 1.78
C PHE A 57 7.51 1.61 1.53
N GLY A 58 8.01 0.85 2.49
CA GLY A 58 9.29 0.18 2.40
C GLY A 58 9.27 -1.16 3.12
N ASN A 59 10.43 -1.81 3.14
CA ASN A 59 10.62 -3.08 3.81
C ASN A 59 10.08 -3.04 5.25
N ILE A 60 9.39 -4.11 5.68
CA ILE A 60 8.81 -4.19 7.03
C ILE A 60 9.86 -4.03 8.15
N ASN A 61 11.12 -4.40 7.88
CA ASN A 61 12.24 -4.27 8.80
C ASN A 61 13.03 -2.96 8.64
N SER A 62 12.55 -2.01 7.81
CA SER A 62 13.21 -0.72 7.62
C SER A 62 13.26 0.09 8.92
N LYS A 63 14.37 0.78 9.19
CA LYS A 63 14.49 1.71 10.33
C LYS A 63 13.73 3.04 10.12
N TYR A 64 13.27 3.31 8.90
CA TYR A 64 12.64 4.58 8.51
C TYR A 64 11.12 4.57 8.65
N GLY A 65 10.55 3.62 9.38
CA GLY A 65 9.12 3.54 9.69
C GLY A 65 8.92 3.15 11.14
N ARG A 66 7.67 3.19 11.61
CA ARG A 66 7.35 2.74 12.97
C ARG A 66 7.68 1.26 13.14
N ASP A 67 8.03 0.87 14.36
CA ASP A 67 8.12 -0.54 14.71
C ASP A 67 6.72 -1.16 14.67
N ILE A 68 6.63 -2.34 14.06
CA ILE A 68 5.37 -3.07 13.95
C ILE A 68 5.18 -3.87 15.24
N ASN A 69 4.14 -3.51 15.97
CA ASN A 69 3.67 -4.20 17.17
C ASN A 69 2.14 -4.28 17.10
N GLU A 70 1.52 -4.88 18.12
CA GLU A 70 0.07 -5.07 18.16
C GLU A 70 -0.73 -3.76 18.06
N THR A 71 -0.15 -2.62 18.42
CA THR A 71 -0.83 -1.31 18.41
C THR A 71 -0.68 -0.53 17.10
N ASN A 72 0.34 -0.83 16.29
CA ASN A 72 0.63 -0.12 15.03
C ASN A 72 0.47 -1.01 13.78
N TYR A 73 -0.29 -2.10 13.87
CA TYR A 73 -0.53 -2.98 12.72
C TYR A 73 -1.26 -2.27 11.55
N SER A 74 -1.92 -1.15 11.84
CA SER A 74 -2.49 -0.25 10.83
C SER A 74 -1.46 0.35 9.87
N GLU A 75 -0.17 0.33 10.23
CA GLU A 75 0.95 0.82 9.42
C GLU A 75 1.46 -0.18 8.39
N VAL A 76 0.99 -1.43 8.45
CA VAL A 76 1.34 -2.49 7.53
C VAL A 76 0.40 -2.46 6.33
N VAL A 77 0.96 -2.59 5.14
CA VAL A 77 0.21 -2.81 3.91
C VAL A 77 0.61 -4.13 3.28
N THR A 78 -0.33 -4.75 2.58
CA THR A 78 -0.06 -5.98 1.82
C THR A 78 -0.36 -5.76 0.36
N PHE A 79 0.57 -6.13 -0.52
CA PHE A 79 0.33 -6.22 -1.96
C PHE A 79 0.28 -7.68 -2.36
N ASN A 80 -0.79 -8.11 -3.01
CA ASN A 80 -0.96 -9.46 -3.50
C ASN A 80 -0.89 -9.48 -5.03
N LYS A 81 0.18 -10.10 -5.55
CA LYS A 81 0.43 -10.28 -6.97
C LYS A 81 0.39 -11.77 -7.31
N ASN A 82 -0.60 -12.21 -8.08
CA ASN A 82 -0.80 -13.61 -8.48
C ASN A 82 -0.76 -14.62 -7.31
N GLY A 83 -1.27 -14.24 -6.14
CA GLY A 83 -1.29 -15.09 -4.94
C GLY A 83 -0.06 -14.92 -4.03
N ASN A 84 0.98 -14.22 -4.49
CA ASN A 84 2.16 -13.91 -3.66
C ASN A 84 1.91 -12.62 -2.90
N LYS A 85 1.87 -12.72 -1.56
CA LYS A 85 1.70 -11.59 -0.66
C LYS A 85 3.04 -11.01 -0.25
N THR A 86 3.20 -9.72 -0.48
CA THR A 86 4.29 -8.91 0.04
C THR A 86 3.78 -8.03 1.17
N TYR A 87 4.49 -8.02 2.29
CA TYR A 87 4.21 -7.14 3.43
C TYR A 87 5.21 -5.99 3.45
N LEU A 88 4.70 -4.77 3.42
CA LEU A 88 5.47 -3.54 3.56
C LEU A 88 4.92 -2.74 4.74
N LYS A 89 5.72 -1.78 5.22
CA LYS A 89 5.25 -0.80 6.20
C LYS A 89 5.37 0.61 5.67
N ARG A 90 4.54 1.50 6.20
CA ARG A 90 4.68 2.93 5.95
C ARG A 90 6.00 3.43 6.51
N ILE A 91 6.66 4.27 5.73
CA ILE A 91 7.89 4.95 6.13
C ILE A 91 7.66 6.46 6.19
N TYR A 92 8.41 7.09 7.06
CA TYR A 92 8.38 8.51 7.36
C TYR A 92 9.81 9.03 7.17
N GLY A 93 10.00 9.91 6.19
CA GLY A 93 11.26 10.62 5.96
C GLY A 93 11.48 11.73 6.97
#